data_AF-A0A1Q7MY72-F1
#
_entry.id   AF-A0A1Q7MY72-F1
#
_cell.length_a   1.000
_cell.length_b   1.000
_cell.length_c   1.000
_cell.angle_alpha   90.00
_cell.angle_beta   90.00
_cell.angle_gamma   90.00
#
_symmetry.space_group_name_H-M   'P 1'
#
loop_
_entity.id
_entity.type
_entity.pdbx_description
1 polymer ?
#
loop_
_entity_poly.entity_id
_entity_poly.type
_entity_poly.pdbx_seq_one_letter_code
_entity_poly.pdbx_strand_id
1 'polypeptide(L)'
;MQTIGHDIRYGLRGLRKQPSFTVLAVLTLAIGIGAATTIFSVIQNVLLDPFPYTDAHRVAMIQIHDVSTSRPGGRSFFQVPEFLDYQDQNHVFDEVIGG
;
A
#
# COMPACT_ATOMS: atom_id res chain seq x y z
N MET A 1 35.47 35.82 2.19
CA MET A 1 34.21 35.06 2.06
C MET A 1 34.42 34.06 0.94
N GLN A 2 34.89 32.85 1.26
CA GLN A 2 35.04 31.81 0.25
C GLN A 2 33.64 31.29 -0.09
N THR A 3 33.33 31.34 -1.37
CA THR A 3 31.97 31.29 -1.91
C THR A 3 31.56 29.83 -2.08
N ILE A 4 30.41 29.46 -1.50
CA ILE A 4 29.81 28.11 -1.57
C ILE A 4 29.82 27.54 -3.01
N GLY A 5 29.65 28.40 -4.02
CA GLY A 5 29.71 28.01 -5.42
C GLY A 5 31.09 27.52 -5.89
N HIS A 6 32.18 28.03 -5.31
CA HIS A 6 33.53 27.55 -5.59
C HIS A 6 33.74 26.15 -5.01
N ASP A 7 33.25 25.90 -3.79
CA ASP A 7 33.36 24.60 -3.12
C ASP A 7 32.58 23.51 -3.86
N ILE A 8 31.34 23.80 -4.27
CA ILE A 8 30.52 22.88 -5.08
C ILE A 8 31.21 22.56 -6.41
N ARG A 9 31.76 23.56 -7.10
CA ARG A 9 32.47 23.37 -8.37
C ARG A 9 33.75 22.56 -8.17
N TYR A 10 34.45 22.75 -7.05
CA TYR A 10 35.64 21.98 -6.72
C TYR A 10 35.29 20.51 -6.41
N GLY A 11 34.22 20.27 -5.65
CA GLY A 11 33.70 18.93 -5.34
C GLY A 11 33.25 18.19 -6.60
N LEU A 12 32.48 18.82 -7.48
CA LEU A 12 32.07 18.27 -8.78
C LEU A 12 33.26 17.91 -9.68
N ARG A 13 34.32 18.72 -9.64
CA ARG A 13 35.55 18.44 -10.38
C ARG A 13 36.31 17.25 -9.77
N GLY A 14 36.23 17.07 -8.45
CA GLY A 14 36.73 15.86 -7.76
C GLY A 14 36.00 14.60 -8.17
N LEU A 15 34.66 14.62 -8.19
CA LEU A 15 33.81 13.51 -8.65
C LEU A 15 34.12 13.12 -10.10
N ARG A 16 34.33 14.11 -10.98
CA ARG A 16 34.73 13.87 -12.38
C ARG A 16 36.14 13.31 -12.57
N LYS A 17 37.06 13.50 -11.62
CA LYS A 17 38.42 12.94 -11.70
C LYS A 17 38.47 11.45 -11.34
N GLN A 18 37.52 10.96 -10.56
CA GLN A 18 37.40 9.54 -10.19
C GLN A 18 36.01 9.00 -10.55
N PRO A 19 35.73 8.78 -11.84
CA PRO A 19 34.41 8.41 -12.30
C PRO A 19 33.96 7.03 -11.78
N SER A 20 34.87 6.05 -11.66
CA SER A 20 34.51 4.71 -11.21
C SER A 20 33.98 4.69 -9.76
N PHE A 21 34.63 5.42 -8.85
CA PHE A 21 34.17 5.54 -7.47
C PHE A 21 32.82 6.29 -7.40
N THR A 22 32.70 7.38 -8.16
CA THR A 22 31.47 8.16 -8.23
C THR A 22 30.28 7.33 -8.71
N VAL A 23 30.46 6.51 -9.75
CA VAL A 23 29.41 5.63 -10.27
C VAL A 23 28.98 4.61 -9.20
N LEU A 24 29.94 4.00 -8.50
CA LEU A 24 29.65 3.04 -7.44
C LEU A 24 28.87 3.70 -6.28
N ALA A 25 29.29 4.89 -5.86
CA ALA A 25 28.61 5.66 -4.83
C ALA A 25 27.18 6.03 -5.23
N VAL A 26 26.98 6.51 -6.46
CA VAL A 26 25.66 6.85 -6.99
C VAL A 26 24.76 5.62 -7.09
N LEU A 27 25.28 4.48 -7.58
CA LEU A 27 24.51 3.24 -7.65
C LEU A 27 24.08 2.75 -6.26
N THR A 28 25.00 2.78 -5.30
CA THR A 28 24.70 2.36 -3.93
C THR A 28 23.64 3.25 -3.31
N LEU A 29 23.77 4.57 -3.50
CA LEU A 29 22.79 5.55 -3.03
C LEU A 29 21.42 5.35 -3.70
N ALA A 30 21.40 5.16 -5.02
CA ALA A 30 20.17 4.93 -5.79
C ALA A 30 19.46 3.65 -5.34
N ILE A 31 20.20 2.56 -5.09
CA ILE A 31 19.65 1.31 -4.57
C ILE A 31 19.07 1.51 -3.18
N GLY A 32 19.78 2.18 -2.27
CA GLY A 32 19.29 2.43 -0.91
C GLY A 32 17.99 3.24 -0.89
N ILE A 33 17.95 4.32 -1.68
CA ILE A 33 16.75 5.16 -1.80
C ILE A 33 15.62 4.37 -2.46
N GLY A 34 15.89 3.70 -3.58
CA GLY A 34 14.89 2.93 -4.33
C GLY A 34 14.31 1.78 -3.53
N ALA A 35 15.12 1.06 -2.75
CA ALA A 35 14.66 -0.02 -1.88
C ALA A 35 13.73 0.49 -0.79
N ALA A 36 14.09 1.59 -0.11
CA ALA A 36 13.24 2.19 0.91
C ALA A 36 11.90 2.66 0.33
N THR A 37 11.91 3.34 -0.82
CA THR A 37 10.69 3.77 -1.51
C THR A 37 9.83 2.60 -1.96
N THR A 38 10.44 1.54 -2.51
CA THR A 38 9.70 0.37 -3.00
C THR A 38 9.03 -0.38 -1.85
N ILE A 39 9.75 -0.59 -0.74
CA ILE A 39 9.18 -1.25 0.45
C ILE A 39 7.98 -0.46 0.96
N PHE A 40 8.11 0.87 1.11
CA PHE A 40 7.01 1.71 1.56
C PHE A 40 5.83 1.70 0.58
N SER A 41 6.10 1.76 -0.72
CA SER A 41 5.06 1.71 -1.76
C SER A 41 4.32 0.37 -1.78
N VAL A 42 5.03 -0.76 -1.62
CA VAL A 42 4.41 -2.08 -1.56
C VAL A 42 3.58 -2.21 -0.27
N ILE A 43 4.11 -1.79 0.87
CA ILE A 43 3.35 -1.80 2.14
C ILE A 43 2.08 -0.95 1.99
N GLN A 44 2.18 0.26 1.44
CA GLN A 44 1.03 1.13 1.25
C GLN A 44 -0.02 0.50 0.30
N ASN A 45 0.40 -0.04 -0.84
CA ASN A 45 -0.52 -0.57 -1.85
C ASN A 45 -1.03 -1.99 -1.54
N VAL A 46 -0.31 -2.79 -0.75
CA VAL A 46 -0.67 -4.20 -0.49
C VAL A 46 -1.24 -4.40 0.90
N LEU A 47 -0.72 -3.69 1.92
CA LEU A 47 -1.18 -3.85 3.30
C LEU A 47 -2.20 -2.79 3.71
N LEU A 48 -2.07 -1.56 3.22
CA LEU A 48 -2.96 -0.45 3.61
C LEU A 48 -4.08 -0.19 2.59
N ASP A 49 -3.88 -0.52 1.32
CA ASP A 49 -4.89 -0.36 0.27
C ASP A 49 -5.08 -1.66 -0.55
N PRO A 50 -5.38 -2.82 0.08
CA PRO A 50 -5.32 -4.12 -0.60
C PRO A 50 -6.44 -4.34 -1.62
N PHE A 51 -7.37 -3.41 -1.73
CA PHE A 51 -8.58 -3.65 -2.48
C PHE A 51 -8.78 -2.62 -3.58
N PRO A 52 -8.90 -3.04 -4.85
CA PRO A 52 -9.36 -2.21 -5.94
C PRO A 52 -10.86 -1.92 -5.81
N TYR A 53 -11.33 -1.57 -4.61
CA TYR A 53 -12.66 -1.05 -4.39
C TYR A 53 -12.60 0.44 -4.69
N THR A 54 -13.06 0.76 -5.89
CA THR A 54 -13.40 2.14 -6.26
C THR A 54 -14.31 2.67 -5.15
N ASP A 55 -13.92 3.78 -4.52
CA ASP A 55 -14.63 4.38 -3.38
C ASP A 55 -14.57 3.61 -2.04
N ALA A 56 -13.36 3.38 -1.51
CA ALA A 56 -13.13 2.80 -0.17
C ALA A 56 -13.95 3.43 0.99
N HIS A 57 -14.43 4.67 0.81
CA HIS A 57 -15.31 5.36 1.77
C HIS A 57 -16.77 4.87 1.77
N ARG A 58 -17.19 4.05 0.80
CA ARG A 58 -18.53 3.46 0.67
C ARG A 58 -18.58 1.98 1.07
N VAL A 59 -17.47 1.41 1.53
CA VAL A 59 -17.37 0.01 1.93
C VAL A 59 -17.98 -0.20 3.31
N ALA A 60 -18.91 -1.15 3.43
CA ALA A 60 -19.53 -1.55 4.70
C ALA A 60 -19.31 -3.05 4.95
N MET A 61 -19.02 -3.42 6.19
CA MET A 61 -18.85 -4.82 6.60
C MET A 61 -20.13 -5.34 7.25
N ILE A 62 -20.69 -6.43 6.72
CA ILE A 62 -21.89 -7.07 7.28
C ILE A 62 -21.44 -8.15 8.27
N GLN A 63 -21.93 -8.09 9.52
CA GLN A 63 -21.73 -9.12 10.53
C GLN A 63 -23.04 -9.79 10.89
N ILE A 64 -23.08 -11.12 10.85
CA ILE A 64 -24.27 -11.89 11.23
C ILE A 64 -24.27 -12.07 12.74
N HIS A 65 -25.24 -11.49 13.43
CA HIS A 65 -25.49 -11.78 14.84
C HIS A 65 -26.60 -12.81 14.96
N ASP A 66 -26.24 -14.01 15.38
CA ASP A 66 -27.21 -15.05 15.71
C ASP A 66 -27.86 -14.72 17.05
N VAL A 67 -29.15 -14.36 17.01
CA VAL A 67 -29.95 -14.01 18.19
C VAL A 67 -30.22 -15.21 19.11
N SER A 68 -30.03 -16.43 18.62
CA SER A 68 -30.25 -17.68 19.38
C SER A 68 -28.99 -18.19 20.07
N THR A 69 -27.82 -17.95 19.45
CA THR A 69 -26.52 -18.37 19.96
C THR A 69 -25.62 -17.13 20.04
N SER A 70 -25.80 -16.32 21.09
CA SER A 70 -24.98 -15.12 21.36
C SER A 70 -23.51 -15.48 21.61
N ARG A 71 -22.76 -15.69 20.54
CA ARG A 71 -21.29 -15.69 20.57
C ARG A 71 -20.83 -14.23 20.52
N PRO A 72 -19.96 -13.79 21.44
CA PRO A 72 -19.35 -12.46 21.35
C PRO A 72 -18.64 -12.34 19.99
N GLY A 73 -19.13 -11.44 19.13
CA GLY A 73 -18.57 -11.19 17.80
C GLY A 73 -19.33 -11.78 16.59
N GLY A 74 -20.44 -12.51 16.81
CA GLY A 74 -21.25 -13.04 15.70
C GLY A 74 -20.51 -14.03 14.79
N ARG A 75 -20.99 -14.21 13.55
CA ARG A 75 -20.29 -14.92 12.47
C ARG A 75 -19.86 -13.91 11.41
N SER A 76 -18.57 -13.93 11.06
CA SER A 76 -18.00 -13.11 9.99
C SER A 76 -18.01 -13.78 8.61
N PHE A 77 -18.48 -15.03 8.53
CA PHE A 77 -18.53 -15.80 7.29
C PHE A 77 -19.95 -16.29 7.03
N PHE A 78 -20.42 -16.05 5.80
CA PHE A 78 -21.68 -16.59 5.30
C PHE A 78 -21.49 -18.06 4.87
N GLN A 79 -22.52 -18.89 5.04
CA GLN A 79 -22.59 -20.12 4.26
C GLN A 79 -22.81 -19.75 2.79
N VAL A 80 -22.26 -20.52 1.85
CA VAL A 80 -22.46 -20.29 0.40
C VAL A 80 -23.93 -20.02 0.01
N PRO A 81 -24.93 -20.81 0.44
CA PRO A 81 -26.33 -20.52 0.12
C PRO A 81 -26.85 -19.22 0.76
N GLU A 82 -26.45 -18.90 1.99
CA GLU A 82 -26.84 -17.63 2.63
C GLU A 82 -26.28 -16.43 1.85
N PHE A 83 -25.03 -16.53 1.40
CA PHE A 83 -24.40 -15.49 0.58
C PHE A 83 -25.16 -15.24 -0.73
N LEU A 84 -25.56 -16.31 -1.42
CA LEU A 84 -26.34 -16.20 -2.67
C LEU A 84 -27.69 -15.55 -2.43
N ASP A 85 -28.39 -15.91 -1.35
CA ASP A 85 -29.66 -15.30 -0.99
C ASP A 85 -29.52 -13.79 -0.66
N TYR A 86 -28.43 -13.40 0.01
CA TYR A 86 -28.11 -11.99 0.27
C TYR A 86 -27.76 -11.23 -1.00
N GLN A 87 -27.04 -11.86 -1.94
CA GLN A 87 -26.72 -11.26 -3.22
C GLN A 87 -27.97 -11.01 -4.06
N ASP A 88 -28.91 -11.97 -4.10
CA ASP A 88 -30.15 -11.88 -4.86
C ASP A 88 -31.14 -10.85 -4.27
N GLN A 89 -31.15 -10.67 -2.95
CA GLN A 89 -32.06 -9.75 -2.25
C GLN A 89 -31.46 -8.35 -2.02
N ASN A 90 -30.20 -8.13 -2.38
CA ASN A 90 -29.57 -6.84 -2.18
C ASN A 90 -30.03 -5.82 -3.24
N HIS A 91 -30.60 -4.72 -2.75
CA HIS A 91 -31.04 -3.59 -3.58
C HIS A 91 -30.40 -2.25 -3.16
N VAL A 92 -29.49 -2.27 -2.17
CA VAL A 92 -28.94 -1.06 -1.53
C VAL A 92 -27.46 -0.89 -1.83
N PHE A 93 -26.71 -1.99 -1.94
CA PHE A 93 -25.29 -1.95 -2.30
C PHE A 93 -25.10 -2.25 -3.79
N ASP A 94 -24.22 -1.49 -4.44
CA ASP A 94 -23.89 -1.67 -5.87
C ASP A 94 -23.21 -3.04 -6.12
N GLU A 95 -22.43 -3.54 -5.15
CA GLU A 95 -21.71 -4.82 -5.24
C GLU A 95 -21.63 -5.49 -3.86
N VAL A 96 -21.74 -6.82 -3.83
CA VAL A 96 -21.59 -7.65 -2.63
C VAL A 96 -20.52 -8.69 -2.88
N ILE A 97 -19.52 -8.72 -2.01
CA ILE A 97 -18.34 -9.58 -2.17
C ILE A 97 -18.23 -10.48 -0.94
N GLY A 98 -18.15 -11.77 -1.18
CA GLY A 98 -18.00 -12.80 -0.16
C GLY A 98 -17.15 -13.95 -0.69
N GLY A 99 -16.32 -14.49 0.20
CA GLY A 99 -15.48 -15.67 -0.05
C GLY A 99 -15.78 -16.76 0.95
#